data_AF-A0A5P6VVR8-F1
#
_entry.id   AF-A0A5P6VVR8-F1
#
_cell.length_a   1.000
_cell.length_b   1.000
_cell.length_c   1.000
_cell.angle_alpha   90.00
_cell.angle_beta   90.00
_cell.angle_gamma   90.00
#
_symmetry.space_group_name_H-M   'P 1'
#
loop_
_entity.id
_entity.type
_entity.pdbx_description
1 polymer ?
#
loop_
_entity_poly.entity_id
_entity_poly.type
_entity_poly.pdbx_seq_one_letter_code
_entity_poly.pdbx_strand_id
1 'polypeptide(L)'
;MGMKLSLTEAFNNIYDIAGVRCVCPYIKDVYLIRDRILSQDDVQIIEIKDYIASPKPNGYRSLHMIIRVPVYFMNKKQMIPVELQIRTTAMDLWASLEHDIKYKTLSKKEKSLDAQEVDFEEELLAAAELIYAAQQKLEILNSIIE
;
A
#
# COMPACT_ATOMS: atom_id res chain seq x y z
N MET A 1 -8.96 16.74 21.41
CA MET A 1 -8.04 16.44 22.52
C MET A 1 -6.71 16.10 21.88
N GLY A 2 -5.69 16.97 21.97
CA GLY A 2 -4.40 16.74 21.33
C GLY A 2 -3.56 15.77 22.15
N MET A 3 -2.96 14.78 21.50
CA MET A 3 -1.98 13.88 22.11
C MET A 3 -0.74 14.66 22.57
N LYS A 4 -0.14 14.24 23.69
CA LYS A 4 1.15 14.80 24.14
C LYS A 4 2.25 14.29 23.22
N LEU A 5 3.09 15.22 22.76
CA LEU A 5 4.25 14.94 21.93
C LEU A 5 5.29 14.15 22.74
N SER A 6 5.16 12.83 22.74
CA SER A 6 6.01 11.90 23.46
C SER A 6 6.25 10.64 22.63
N LEU A 7 7.42 10.03 22.78
CA LEU A 7 7.75 8.78 22.07
C LEU A 7 6.75 7.67 22.40
N THR A 8 6.32 7.58 23.66
CA THR A 8 5.34 6.56 24.10
C THR A 8 4.00 6.71 23.40
N GLU A 9 3.50 7.95 23.25
CA GLU A 9 2.23 8.17 22.53
C GLU A 9 2.38 7.93 21.03
N ALA A 10 3.53 8.28 20.43
CA ALA A 10 3.82 7.94 19.04
C ALA A 10 3.83 6.42 18.82
N PHE A 11 4.57 5.67 19.64
CA PHE A 11 4.66 4.21 19.54
C PHE A 11 3.32 3.49 19.70
N ASN A 12 2.40 4.02 20.50
CA ASN A 12 1.12 3.37 20.79
C ASN A 12 0.02 3.70 19.77
N ASN A 13 0.11 4.87 19.12
CA ASN A 13 -0.98 5.40 18.29
C ASN A 13 -0.60 5.57 16.81
N ILE A 14 0.68 5.46 16.45
CA ILE A 14 1.16 5.57 15.07
C ILE A 14 1.60 4.18 14.61
N TYR A 15 0.86 3.61 13.67
CA TYR A 15 1.05 2.23 13.20
C TYR A 15 1.96 2.13 11.96
N ASP A 16 2.27 3.25 11.31
CA ASP A 16 3.06 3.39 10.09
C ASP A 16 4.50 3.90 10.34
N ILE A 17 4.98 3.86 11.59
CA ILE A 17 6.40 4.20 11.91
C ILE A 17 7.37 3.28 11.15
N ALA A 18 7.02 1.99 11.05
CA ALA A 18 7.76 1.02 10.26
C ALA A 18 6.87 0.57 9.09
N GLY A 19 7.29 0.91 7.87
CA GLY A 19 6.59 0.54 6.64
C GLY A 19 7.44 -0.41 5.79
N VAL A 20 6.87 -1.52 5.37
CA VAL A 20 7.49 -2.47 4.43
C VAL A 20 6.64 -2.57 3.18
N ARG A 21 7.28 -2.49 2.01
CA ARG A 21 6.63 -2.75 0.73
C ARG A 21 7.13 -4.05 0.12
N CYS A 22 6.21 -4.93 -0.24
CA CYS A 22 6.49 -6.16 -0.95
C CYS A 22 5.86 -6.08 -2.35
N VAL A 23 6.69 -6.12 -3.39
CA VAL A 23 6.25 -6.07 -4.79
C VAL A 23 6.35 -7.47 -5.40
N CYS A 24 5.21 -7.98 -5.86
CA CYS A 24 5.07 -9.32 -6.43
C CYS A 24 4.82 -9.26 -7.94
N PRO A 25 5.13 -10.32 -8.70
CA PRO A 25 4.79 -10.40 -10.12
C PRO A 25 3.27 -10.45 -10.37
N TYR A 26 2.55 -11.29 -9.64
CA TYR A 26 1.13 -11.59 -9.88
C TYR A 26 0.23 -11.38 -8.65
N ILE A 27 -1.09 -11.29 -8.86
CA ILE A 27 -2.05 -11.12 -7.75
C ILE A 27 -2.09 -12.38 -6.89
N LYS A 28 -1.98 -13.57 -7.48
CA LYS A 28 -1.88 -14.83 -6.72
C LYS A 28 -0.75 -14.80 -5.68
N ASP A 29 0.39 -14.20 -6.03
CA ASP A 29 1.57 -14.12 -5.16
C ASP A 29 1.34 -13.16 -3.99
N VAL A 30 0.57 -12.08 -4.20
CA VAL A 30 0.18 -11.14 -3.14
C VAL A 30 -0.61 -11.88 -2.05
N TYR A 31 -1.60 -12.66 -2.44
CA TYR A 31 -2.40 -13.44 -1.49
C TYR A 31 -1.64 -14.62 -0.90
N LEU A 32 -0.73 -15.23 -1.65
CA LEU A 32 0.17 -16.25 -1.11
C LEU A 32 1.02 -15.69 0.03
N ILE A 33 1.66 -14.53 -0.16
CA ILE A 33 2.47 -13.89 0.88
C ILE A 33 1.61 -13.51 2.08
N ARG A 34 0.42 -12.94 1.87
CA ARG A 34 -0.55 -12.69 2.93
C ARG A 34 -0.77 -13.95 3.75
N ASP A 35 -1.16 -15.05 3.11
CA ASP A 35 -1.52 -16.29 3.80
C ASP A 35 -0.33 -16.89 4.55
N ARG A 36 0.90 -16.76 4.02
CA ARG A 36 2.13 -17.18 4.72
C ARG A 36 2.45 -16.32 5.94
N ILE A 37 2.08 -15.05 5.94
CA ILE A 37 2.24 -14.18 7.11
C ILE A 37 1.16 -14.50 8.15
N LEU A 38 -0.08 -14.72 7.71
CA LEU A 38 -1.19 -15.09 8.59
C LEU A 38 -0.97 -16.42 9.30
N SER A 39 -0.18 -17.33 8.70
CA SER A 39 0.13 -18.64 9.28
C SER A 39 1.26 -18.62 10.31
N GLN A 40 1.97 -17.50 10.50
CA GLN A 40 3.07 -17.40 11.47
C GLN A 40 2.51 -17.27 12.88
N ASP A 41 3.08 -18.03 13.81
CA ASP A 41 2.66 -18.08 15.22
C ASP A 41 3.21 -16.90 16.04
N ASP A 42 4.23 -16.22 15.54
CA ASP A 42 4.89 -15.09 16.18
C ASP A 42 4.43 -13.73 15.64
N VAL A 43 3.54 -13.70 14.64
CA VAL A 43 2.97 -12.46 14.07
C VAL A 43 1.55 -12.23 14.57
N GLN A 44 1.27 -11.02 15.06
CA GLN A 44 -0.08 -10.60 15.45
C GLN A 44 -0.68 -9.68 14.38
N ILE A 45 -1.84 -10.04 13.85
CA ILE A 45 -2.57 -9.21 12.87
C ILE A 45 -3.42 -8.19 13.63
N ILE A 46 -3.30 -6.92 13.24
CA ILE A 46 -4.09 -5.82 13.80
C ILE A 46 -5.19 -5.40 12.85
N GLU A 47 -4.87 -5.22 11.57
CA GLU A 47 -5.81 -4.76 10.56
C GLU A 47 -5.42 -5.29 9.17
N ILE A 48 -6.41 -5.58 8.33
CA ILE A 48 -6.21 -5.92 6.92
C ILE A 48 -7.18 -5.07 6.09
N LYS A 49 -6.66 -4.30 5.13
CA LYS A 49 -7.45 -3.55 4.14
C LYS A 49 -7.10 -4.05 2.75
N ASP A 50 -8.07 -4.70 2.13
CA ASP A 50 -7.91 -5.28 0.80
C ASP A 50 -8.43 -4.31 -0.28
N TYR A 51 -7.56 -3.42 -0.75
CA TYR A 51 -7.87 -2.55 -1.88
C TYR A 51 -7.67 -3.23 -3.23
N ILE A 52 -7.29 -4.51 -3.27
CA ILE A 52 -7.27 -5.28 -4.52
C ILE A 52 -8.68 -5.77 -4.81
N ALA A 53 -9.34 -6.36 -3.81
CA ALA A 53 -10.73 -6.80 -3.90
C ALA A 53 -11.72 -5.62 -3.91
N SER A 54 -11.43 -4.55 -3.18
CA SER A 54 -12.26 -3.33 -3.14
C SER A 54 -11.41 -2.08 -3.42
N PRO A 55 -11.12 -1.77 -4.70
CA PRO A 55 -10.31 -0.62 -5.09
C PRO A 55 -10.90 0.69 -4.57
N LYS A 56 -10.03 1.68 -4.32
CA LYS A 56 -10.47 3.04 -4.01
C LYS A 56 -11.10 3.70 -5.25
N PRO A 57 -11.93 4.75 -5.09
CA PRO A 57 -12.56 5.45 -6.20
C PRO A 57 -11.58 5.99 -7.25
N ASN A 58 -10.36 6.34 -6.83
CA ASN A 58 -9.30 6.80 -7.73
C ASN A 58 -8.60 5.67 -8.52
N GLY A 59 -9.00 4.41 -8.38
CA GLY A 59 -8.36 3.27 -9.05
C GLY A 59 -7.17 2.66 -8.29
N TYR A 60 -6.86 3.16 -7.09
CA TYR A 60 -5.77 2.63 -6.29
C TYR A 60 -6.04 1.21 -5.79
N ARG A 61 -5.05 0.33 -5.97
CA ARG A 61 -5.05 -1.07 -5.51
C ARG A 61 -3.78 -1.42 -4.75
N SER A 62 -3.94 -2.09 -3.61
CA SER A 62 -2.88 -2.63 -2.77
C SER A 62 -3.51 -3.47 -1.67
N LEU A 63 -2.83 -4.51 -1.20
CA LEU A 63 -3.18 -5.15 0.06
C LEU A 63 -2.40 -4.48 1.20
N HIS A 64 -3.11 -3.92 2.17
CA HIS A 64 -2.52 -3.29 3.35
C HIS A 64 -2.77 -4.15 4.58
N MET A 65 -1.72 -4.41 5.35
CA MET A 65 -1.79 -5.16 6.59
C MET A 65 -1.05 -4.39 7.68
N ILE A 66 -1.68 -4.19 8.82
CA ILE A 66 -1.00 -3.74 10.04
C ILE A 66 -0.75 -4.99 10.87
N ILE A 67 0.53 -5.31 11.07
CA ILE A 67 0.96 -6.47 11.86
C ILE A 67 1.84 -6.01 13.03
N ARG A 68 1.94 -6.81 14.08
CA ARG A 68 2.98 -6.66 15.11
C ARG A 68 3.94 -7.83 15.03
N VAL A 69 5.22 -7.51 14.93
CA VAL A 69 6.32 -8.49 14.88
C VAL A 69 7.20 -8.38 16.13
N PRO A 70 7.74 -9.50 16.64
CA PRO A 70 8.61 -9.49 17.79
C PRO A 70 10.01 -8.99 17.42
N VAL A 71 10.43 -7.88 18.02
CA VAL A 71 11.81 -7.39 17.94
C VAL A 71 12.52 -7.68 19.26
N TYR A 72 13.62 -8.42 19.16
CA TYR A 72 14.45 -8.81 20.30
C TYR A 72 15.57 -7.79 20.49
N PHE A 73 15.48 -7.00 21.55
CA PHE A 73 16.54 -6.08 22.00
C PHE A 73 17.37 -6.77 23.09
N MET A 74 18.54 -6.19 23.42
CA MET A 74 19.46 -6.74 24.42
C MET A 74 18.79 -7.11 25.75
N ASN A 75 17.81 -6.31 26.20
CA ASN A 75 17.20 -6.46 27.53
C ASN A 75 15.70 -6.80 27.48
N LYS A 76 15.07 -6.89 26.30
CA LYS A 76 13.62 -7.10 26.18
C LYS A 76 13.18 -7.57 24.79
N LYS A 77 12.09 -8.33 24.74
CA LYS A 77 11.30 -8.58 23.54
C LYS A 77 10.17 -7.56 23.48
N GLN A 78 9.97 -6.90 22.33
CA GLN A 78 8.89 -5.94 22.14
C GLN A 78 8.17 -6.19 20.82
N MET A 79 6.84 -6.21 20.86
CA MET A 79 6.00 -6.32 19.66
C MET A 79 5.91 -4.94 19.02
N ILE A 80 6.48 -4.79 17.81
CA ILE A 80 6.52 -3.51 17.09
C ILE A 80 5.49 -3.54 15.96
N PRO A 81 4.60 -2.54 15.86
CA PRO A 81 3.69 -2.44 14.72
C PRO A 81 4.48 -2.13 13.43
N VAL A 82 4.10 -2.81 12.36
CA VAL A 82 4.63 -2.64 11.01
C VAL A 82 3.46 -2.59 10.05
N GLU A 83 3.42 -1.55 9.21
CA GLU A 83 2.55 -1.50 8.05
C GLU A 83 3.21 -2.25 6.90
N LEU A 84 2.57 -3.33 6.44
CA LEU A 84 2.97 -4.07 5.28
C LEU A 84 2.04 -3.76 4.11
N GLN A 85 2.63 -3.31 3.01
CA GLN A 85 1.92 -3.06 1.76
C GLN A 85 2.39 -4.06 0.71
N ILE A 86 1.51 -4.99 0.34
CA ILE A 86 1.78 -6.01 -0.67
C ILE A 86 1.07 -5.61 -1.96
N ARG A 87 1.82 -5.52 -3.06
CA ARG A 87 1.36 -5.01 -4.35
C ARG A 87 1.93 -5.82 -5.49
N THR A 88 1.32 -5.71 -6.67
CA THR A 88 1.97 -6.17 -7.89
C THR A 88 2.86 -5.08 -8.49
N THR A 89 3.76 -5.45 -9.40
CA THR A 89 4.57 -4.47 -10.16
C THR A 89 3.68 -3.44 -10.88
N ALA A 90 2.53 -3.85 -11.41
CA ALA A 90 1.62 -2.94 -12.10
C ALA A 90 0.94 -1.96 -11.12
N MET A 91 0.54 -2.43 -9.94
CA MET A 91 -0.01 -1.58 -8.87
C MET A 91 1.03 -0.58 -8.36
N ASP A 92 2.28 -1.00 -8.17
CA ASP A 92 3.37 -0.13 -7.72
C ASP A 92 3.72 0.94 -8.76
N LEU A 93 3.75 0.56 -10.04
CA LEU A 93 3.93 1.49 -11.16
C LEU A 93 2.84 2.57 -11.18
N TRP A 94 1.56 2.16 -11.21
CA TRP A 94 0.44 3.10 -11.27
C TRP A 94 0.42 4.02 -10.04
N ALA A 95 0.58 3.47 -8.83
CA ALA A 95 0.54 4.25 -7.61
C ALA A 95 1.69 5.26 -7.51
N SER A 96 2.88 4.93 -8.02
CA SER A 96 4.02 5.85 -8.04
C SER A 96 3.78 7.00 -9.01
N LEU A 97 3.23 6.71 -10.20
CA LEU A 97 2.91 7.74 -11.19
C LEU A 97 1.76 8.66 -10.72
N GLU A 98 0.71 8.10 -10.12
CA GLU A 98 -0.41 8.87 -9.56
C GLU A 98 0.07 9.83 -8.46
N HIS A 99 0.92 9.34 -7.56
CA HIS A 99 1.50 10.14 -6.49
C HIS A 99 2.35 11.30 -7.06
N ASP A 100 3.21 11.02 -8.05
CA ASP A 100 4.05 12.03 -8.69
C ASP A 100 3.24 13.13 -9.39
N ILE A 101 2.15 12.75 -10.07
CA ILE A 101 1.24 13.68 -10.73
C ILE A 101 0.54 14.55 -9.68
N LYS A 102 -0.03 13.95 -8.64
CA LYS A 102 -0.71 14.69 -7.56
C LYS A 102 0.23 15.65 -6.85
N TYR A 103 1.45 15.22 -6.53
CA TYR A 103 2.44 16.06 -5.86
C TYR A 103 2.82 17.29 -6.71
N LYS A 104 3.04 17.12 -8.01
CA LYS A 104 3.34 18.24 -8.93
C LYS A 104 2.17 19.21 -9.07
N THR A 105 0.93 18.73 -9.07
CA THR A 105 -0.28 19.57 -9.14
C THR A 105 -0.44 20.41 -7.86
N LEU A 106 -0.25 19.82 -6.68
CA LEU A 106 -0.27 20.54 -5.40
C LEU A 106 0.79 21.66 -5.36
N SER A 107 2.02 21.35 -5.77
CA SER A 107 3.10 22.35 -5.80
C SER A 107 2.85 23.51 -6.77
N LYS A 108 2.12 23.28 -7.88
CA LYS A 108 1.71 24.36 -8.80
C LYS A 108 0.60 25.23 -8.20
N LYS A 109 -0.35 24.64 -7.46
CA LYS A 109 -1.45 25.36 -6.79
C LYS A 109 -0.92 26.34 -5.73
N GLU A 110 0.14 25.97 -5.02
CA GLU A 110 0.79 26.85 -4.03
C GLU A 110 1.53 28.05 -4.65
N LYS A 111 1.98 27.94 -5.91
CA LYS A 111 2.79 28.99 -6.57
C LYS A 111 2.00 29.96 -7.43
N SER A 112 0.76 29.61 -7.80
CA SER A 112 -0.08 30.41 -8.68
C SER A 112 -1.55 30.20 -8.34
N LEU A 113 -2.17 31.23 -7.76
CA LEU A 113 -3.59 31.26 -7.34
C LEU A 113 -4.58 31.15 -8.52
N ASP A 114 -4.11 31.39 -9.75
CA ASP A 114 -4.90 31.37 -10.99
C ASP A 114 -4.72 30.08 -11.82
N ALA A 115 -4.07 29.05 -11.26
CA ALA A 115 -3.91 27.79 -11.96
C ALA A 115 -5.29 27.10 -12.10
N GLN A 116 -5.77 26.94 -13.33
CA GLN A 116 -6.92 26.08 -13.63
C GLN A 116 -6.71 24.71 -12.99
N GLU A 117 -7.71 24.24 -12.24
CA GLU A 117 -7.78 22.85 -11.80
C GLU A 117 -7.92 21.97 -13.03
N VAL A 118 -6.81 21.39 -13.47
CA VAL A 118 -6.84 20.25 -14.39
C VAL A 118 -7.08 19.03 -13.53
N ASP A 119 -8.32 18.56 -13.55
CA ASP A 119 -8.69 17.28 -12.97
C ASP A 119 -8.15 16.17 -13.87
N PHE A 120 -7.34 15.28 -13.32
CA PHE A 120 -6.80 14.11 -14.01
C PHE A 120 -7.38 12.81 -13.42
N GLU A 121 -8.34 12.89 -12.50
CA GLU A 121 -8.85 11.71 -11.79
C GLU A 121 -9.48 10.70 -12.74
N GLU A 122 -10.27 11.16 -13.72
CA GLU A 122 -10.88 10.29 -14.72
C GLU A 122 -9.83 9.59 -15.61
N GLU A 123 -8.82 10.32 -16.11
CA GLU A 123 -7.76 9.74 -16.93
C GLU A 123 -6.86 8.80 -16.12
N LEU A 124 -6.56 9.12 -14.87
CA LEU A 124 -5.78 8.27 -13.97
C LEU A 124 -6.53 6.96 -13.68
N LEU A 125 -7.85 7.04 -13.47
CA LEU A 125 -8.71 5.87 -13.28
C LEU A 125 -8.71 5.01 -14.55
N ALA A 126 -8.92 5.60 -15.73
CA ALA A 126 -8.89 4.88 -17.00
C ALA A 126 -7.53 4.20 -17.26
N ALA A 127 -6.43 4.89 -16.95
CA ALA A 127 -5.08 4.31 -17.02
C ALA A 127 -4.90 3.13 -16.05
N ALA A 128 -5.46 3.24 -14.83
CA ALA A 128 -5.45 2.16 -13.85
C ALA A 128 -6.14 0.91 -14.41
N GLU A 129 -7.34 1.06 -14.95
CA GLU A 129 -8.13 -0.02 -15.53
C GLU A 129 -7.38 -0.74 -16.66
N LEU A 130 -6.72 0.00 -17.55
CA LEU A 130 -5.91 -0.58 -18.64
C LEU A 130 -4.72 -1.38 -18.11
N ILE A 131 -3.99 -0.83 -17.14
CA ILE A 131 -2.84 -1.49 -16.52
C ILE A 131 -3.26 -2.80 -15.85
N TYR A 132 -4.36 -2.78 -15.08
CA TYR A 132 -4.83 -3.96 -14.38
C TYR A 132 -5.42 -5.00 -15.35
N ALA A 133 -6.10 -4.58 -16.41
CA ALA A 133 -6.58 -5.50 -17.45
C ALA A 133 -5.42 -6.18 -18.18
N ALA A 134 -4.35 -5.45 -18.49
CA ALA A 134 -3.14 -6.02 -19.07
C ALA A 134 -2.48 -7.03 -18.11
N GLN A 135 -2.34 -6.68 -16.84
CA GLN A 135 -1.78 -7.57 -15.83
C GLN A 135 -2.59 -8.87 -15.70
N GLN A 136 -3.93 -8.77 -15.64
CA GLN A 136 -4.81 -9.94 -15.53
C GLN A 136 -4.64 -10.90 -16.72
N LYS A 137 -4.50 -10.36 -17.93
CA LYS A 137 -4.23 -11.18 -19.13
C LYS A 137 -2.89 -11.91 -19.02
N LEU A 138 -1.85 -11.23 -18.56
CA LEU A 138 -0.53 -11.86 -18.36
C LEU A 138 -0.56 -12.95 -17.30
N GLU A 139 -1.31 -12.74 -16.22
CA GLU A 139 -1.50 -13.74 -15.15
C GLU A 139 -2.20 -15.01 -15.65
N ILE A 140 -3.23 -14.86 -16.49
CA ILE A 140 -3.91 -15.99 -17.15
C ILE A 140 -2.96 -16.74 -18.08
N LEU A 141 -2.14 -16.02 -18.87
CA LEU A 141 -1.16 -16.68 -19.73
C LEU A 141 -0.12 -17.46 -18.93
N ASN A 142 0.34 -16.91 -17.81
CA ASN A 142 1.28 -17.58 -16.93
C ASN A 142 0.66 -18.84 -16.30
N SER A 143 -0.62 -18.81 -15.93
CA SER A 143 -1.29 -19.98 -15.34
C SER A 143 -1.54 -21.13 -16.32
N ILE A 144 -1.38 -20.91 -17.62
CA ILE A 144 -1.48 -21.97 -18.64
C ILE A 144 -0.14 -22.73 -18.80
N ILE A 145 0.97 -22.08 -18.43
CA ILE A 145 2.33 -22.62 -18.59
C ILE A 145 2.77 -23.42 -17.36
N GLU A 146 2.20 -23.14 -16.19
CA GLU A 146 2.36 -23.89 -14.93
C GLU A 146 1.45 -25.13 -14.87
#